data_AF-A0A956YSR6-F1
#
_entry.id   AF-A0A956YSR6-F1
#
_cell.length_a   1.000
_cell.length_b   1.000
_cell.length_c   1.000
_cell.angle_alpha   90.00
_cell.angle_beta   90.00
_cell.angle_gamma   90.00
#
_symmetry.space_group_name_H-M   'P 1'
#
loop_
_entity.id
_entity.type
_entity.pdbx_description
1 polymer ?
#
loop_
_entity_poly.entity_id
_entity_poly.type
_entity_poly.pdbx_seq_one_letter_code
_entity_poly.pdbx_strand_id
1 'polypeptide(L)'
;MFDAGLTLESLRDCLASLPPVELKGMALLRERRPHGQFFPQLEGGQQDIPRELIAEAVTEIVGYTERCRRAAQQLAKLAPIPLTAFSILEYGL
;
A
#
# COMPACT_ATOMS: atom_id res chain seq x y z
N MET A 1 31.48 -10.45 -12.36
CA MET A 1 30.46 -11.32 -12.96
C MET A 1 29.09 -10.87 -12.46
N PHE A 2 28.63 -9.72 -12.94
CA PHE A 2 27.26 -9.23 -12.76
C PHE A 2 26.80 -8.84 -14.15
N ASP A 3 26.46 -9.83 -14.94
CA ASP A 3 25.82 -9.63 -16.23
C ASP A 3 24.62 -10.57 -16.33
N ALA A 4 23.65 -10.27 -15.48
CA ALA A 4 22.26 -10.57 -15.75
C ALA A 4 21.62 -9.18 -15.83
N GLY A 5 21.67 -8.57 -17.01
CA GLY A 5 21.15 -7.23 -17.24
C GLY A 5 19.70 -7.17 -16.75
N LEU A 6 19.47 -6.41 -15.68
CA LEU A 6 18.13 -6.12 -15.20
C LEU A 6 17.37 -5.46 -16.35
N THR A 7 16.44 -6.20 -16.93
CA THR A 7 15.61 -5.69 -18.02
C THR A 7 14.41 -4.94 -17.46
N LEU A 8 13.69 -4.21 -18.32
CA LEU A 8 12.43 -3.56 -17.93
C LEU A 8 11.39 -4.58 -17.46
N GLU A 9 11.36 -5.78 -18.05
CA GLU A 9 10.49 -6.88 -17.62
C GLU A 9 10.86 -7.36 -16.23
N SER A 10 12.16 -7.39 -15.89
CA SER A 10 12.63 -7.74 -14.55
C SER A 10 12.13 -6.73 -13.50
N LEU A 11 12.07 -5.44 -13.85
CA LEU A 11 11.51 -4.40 -12.98
C LEU A 11 9.99 -4.55 -12.83
N ARG A 12 9.27 -4.81 -13.91
CA ARG A 12 7.83 -5.06 -13.88
C ARG A 12 7.50 -6.26 -13.00
N ASP A 13 8.17 -7.38 -13.21
CA ASP A 13 7.91 -8.62 -12.48
C ASP A 13 8.27 -8.45 -10.99
N CYS A 14 9.33 -7.68 -10.69
CA CYS A 14 9.66 -7.28 -9.33
C CYS A 14 8.52 -6.46 -8.69
N LEU A 15 8.02 -5.41 -9.35
CA LEU A 15 6.93 -4.57 -8.83
C LEU A 15 5.62 -5.35 -8.69
N ALA A 16 5.27 -6.18 -9.66
CA ALA A 16 4.07 -7.02 -9.64
C ALA A 16 4.13 -8.14 -8.59
N SER A 17 5.34 -8.57 -8.21
CA SER A 17 5.53 -9.57 -7.15
C SER A 17 5.41 -9.00 -5.74
N LEU A 18 5.34 -7.66 -5.58
CA LEU A 18 5.22 -7.06 -4.27
C LEU A 18 3.87 -7.46 -3.65
N PRO A 19 3.87 -8.03 -2.43
CA PRO A 19 2.62 -8.36 -1.78
C PRO A 19 1.79 -7.09 -1.55
N PRO A 20 0.46 -7.17 -1.65
CA PRO A 20 -0.42 -6.06 -1.30
C PRO A 20 -0.11 -5.56 0.11
N VAL A 21 -0.16 -4.25 0.29
CA VAL A 21 0.00 -3.64 1.61
C VAL A 21 -1.24 -3.98 2.43
N GLU A 22 -1.02 -4.63 3.58
CA GLU A 22 -2.07 -5.07 4.48
C GLU A 22 -1.84 -4.44 5.86
N LEU A 23 -2.57 -3.38 6.16
CA LEU A 23 -2.57 -2.73 7.48
C LEU A 23 -3.76 -3.24 8.30
N LYS A 24 -3.61 -3.28 9.63
CA LYS A 24 -4.68 -3.65 10.57
C LYS A 24 -5.97 -2.90 10.28
N GLY A 25 -5.88 -1.60 10.03
CA GLY A 25 -7.05 -0.77 9.68
C GLY A 25 -7.77 -1.22 8.39
N MET A 26 -7.04 -1.74 7.40
CA MET A 26 -7.63 -2.24 6.15
C MET A 26 -8.40 -3.54 6.39
N ALA A 27 -7.86 -4.44 7.23
CA ALA A 27 -8.57 -5.66 7.64
C ALA A 27 -9.88 -5.33 8.36
N LEU A 28 -9.84 -4.42 9.34
CA LEU A 28 -11.04 -3.97 10.07
C LEU A 28 -12.09 -3.38 9.14
N LEU A 29 -11.66 -2.59 8.15
CA LEU A 29 -12.58 -2.00 7.17
C LEU A 29 -13.17 -3.04 6.21
N ARG A 30 -12.48 -4.13 5.89
CA ARG A 30 -13.02 -5.22 5.05
C ARG A 30 -14.10 -6.01 5.80
N GLU A 31 -13.83 -6.36 7.05
CA GLU A 31 -14.79 -7.10 7.90
C GLU A 31 -16.11 -6.34 8.08
N ARG A 32 -16.05 -5.00 8.18
CA ARG A 32 -17.21 -4.15 8.46
C ARG A 32 -17.91 -3.61 7.20
N ARG A 33 -17.32 -3.78 6.02
CA ARG A 33 -17.87 -3.29 4.73
C ARG A 33 -18.05 -4.42 3.73
N PRO A 34 -18.90 -5.42 4.03
CA PRO A 34 -19.23 -6.43 3.03
C PRO A 34 -19.87 -5.72 1.83
N HIS A 35 -19.41 -6.03 0.61
CA HIS A 35 -19.89 -5.50 -0.66
C HIS A 35 -19.47 -4.07 -1.05
N GLY A 36 -18.33 -3.57 -0.53
CA GLY A 36 -17.71 -2.35 -1.07
C GLY A 36 -18.40 -1.04 -0.70
N GLN A 37 -19.20 -1.04 0.36
CA GLN A 37 -19.82 0.18 0.88
C GLN A 37 -18.76 1.15 1.40
N PHE A 38 -19.03 2.46 1.32
CA PHE A 38 -18.05 3.49 1.71
C PHE A 38 -17.90 3.60 3.23
N PHE A 39 -19.01 3.53 3.98
CA PHE A 39 -19.06 3.57 5.44
C PHE A 39 -19.48 2.21 6.02
N PRO A 40 -18.94 1.80 7.18
CA PRO A 40 -19.43 0.62 7.90
C PRO A 40 -20.90 0.84 8.29
N GLN A 41 -21.75 -0.17 8.04
CA GLN A 41 -23.16 -0.12 8.42
C GLN A 41 -23.29 -0.30 9.93
N LEU A 42 -23.59 0.78 10.66
CA LEU A 42 -23.87 0.76 12.10
C LEU A 42 -25.31 0.30 12.42
N GLU A 43 -25.91 -0.57 11.60
CA GLU A 43 -27.27 -1.06 11.86
C GLU A 43 -27.26 -2.34 12.70
N GLY A 44 -28.06 -2.35 13.77
CA GLY A 44 -28.49 -3.59 14.43
C GLY A 44 -27.48 -4.31 15.33
N GLY A 45 -26.63 -3.59 16.08
CA GLY A 45 -25.83 -4.20 17.15
C GLY A 45 -24.47 -4.76 16.71
N GLN A 46 -23.88 -4.24 15.64
CA GLN A 46 -22.46 -4.48 15.36
C GLN A 46 -21.62 -4.05 16.58
N GLN A 47 -20.81 -4.96 17.11
CA GLN A 47 -19.89 -4.67 18.21
C GLN A 47 -19.01 -3.45 17.86
N ASP A 48 -19.04 -2.44 18.72
CA ASP A 48 -18.11 -1.31 18.65
C ASP A 48 -16.67 -1.82 18.46
N ILE A 49 -15.89 -1.12 17.64
CA ILE A 49 -14.45 -1.42 17.54
C ILE A 49 -13.84 -1.02 18.88
N PRO A 50 -13.14 -1.93 19.60
CA PRO A 50 -12.42 -1.56 20.81
C PRO A 50 -11.49 -0.37 20.51
N ARG A 51 -11.52 0.63 21.39
CA ARG A 51 -10.76 1.87 21.19
C ARG A 51 -9.26 1.61 21.03
N GLU A 52 -8.77 0.61 21.74
CA GLU A 52 -7.39 0.11 21.69
C GLU A 52 -7.03 -0.34 20.27
N LEU A 53 -7.94 -1.07 19.61
CA LEU A 53 -7.75 -1.57 18.25
C LEU A 53 -7.72 -0.43 17.22
N ILE A 54 -8.55 0.60 17.43
CA ILE A 54 -8.50 1.83 16.61
C ILE A 54 -7.15 2.53 16.79
N ALA A 55 -6.71 2.70 18.04
CA ALA A 55 -5.44 3.36 18.34
C ALA A 55 -4.26 2.63 17.71
N GLU A 56 -4.26 1.29 17.74
CA GLU A 56 -3.25 0.47 17.06
C GLU A 56 -3.27 0.66 15.55
N ALA A 57 -4.44 0.57 14.92
CA ALA A 57 -4.57 0.72 13.47
C ALA A 57 -4.13 2.11 12.99
N VAL A 58 -4.50 3.17 13.72
CA VAL A 58 -4.08 4.55 13.41
C VAL A 58 -2.57 4.71 13.59
N THR A 59 -2.01 4.19 14.68
CA THR A 59 -0.56 4.25 14.94
C THR A 59 0.21 3.54 13.83
N GLU A 60 -0.27 2.40 13.36
CA GLU A 60 0.34 1.66 12.26
C GLU A 60 0.31 2.45 10.94
N ILE A 61 -0.83 3.07 10.60
CA ILE A 61 -0.95 3.91 9.39
C ILE A 61 0.02 5.09 9.43
N VAL A 62 0.12 5.78 10.57
CA VAL A 62 1.06 6.89 10.74
C VAL A 62 2.50 6.41 10.58
N GLY A 63 2.85 5.31 11.24
CA GLY A 63 4.19 4.72 11.16
C GLY A 63 4.55 4.27 9.76
N TYR A 64 3.61 3.64 9.04
CA TYR A 64 3.79 3.23 7.65
C TYR A 64 3.99 4.44 6.72
N THR A 65 3.14 5.45 6.86
CA THR A 65 3.22 6.69 6.07
C THR A 65 4.57 7.38 6.25
N GLU A 66 5.07 7.48 7.48
CA GLU A 66 6.37 8.09 7.76
C GLU A 66 7.53 7.28 7.17
N ARG A 67 7.46 5.94 7.19
CA ARG A 67 8.48 5.10 6.52
C ARG A 67 8.47 5.30 5.01
N CYS A 68 7.30 5.31 4.38
CA CYS A 68 7.15 5.58 2.95
C CYS A 68 7.69 6.96 2.58
N ARG A 69 7.36 7.99 3.37
CA ARG A 69 7.87 9.36 3.18
C ARG A 69 9.39 9.41 3.23
N ARG A 70 10.01 8.76 4.22
CA ARG A 70 11.48 8.69 4.34
C ARG A 70 12.11 7.93 3.17
N ALA A 71 11.54 6.81 2.77
CA ALA A 71 12.02 6.04 1.62
C ALA A 71 11.95 6.88 0.33
N ALA A 72 10.82 7.53 0.06
CA ALA A 72 10.65 8.43 -1.08
C ALA A 72 11.69 9.56 -1.09
N GLN A 73 11.97 10.17 0.07
CA GLN A 73 13.01 11.20 0.19
C GLN A 73 14.42 10.70 -0.12
N GLN A 74 14.73 9.43 0.16
CA GLN A 74 16.02 8.85 -0.22
C GLN A 74 16.07 8.53 -1.72
N LEU A 75 14.97 7.97 -2.25
CA LEU A 75 14.86 7.64 -3.68
C LEU A 75 14.90 8.87 -4.58
N ALA A 76 14.34 10.00 -4.13
CA ALA A 76 14.36 11.27 -4.88
C ALA A 76 15.77 11.80 -5.16
N LYS A 77 16.80 11.31 -4.46
CA LYS A 77 18.20 11.67 -4.70
C LYS A 77 18.84 10.88 -5.84
N LEU A 78 18.19 9.81 -6.30
CA LEU A 78 18.66 8.98 -7.39
C LEU A 78 18.25 9.58 -8.73
N ALA A 79 19.06 9.36 -9.77
CA ALA A 79 18.70 9.75 -11.12
C ALA A 79 17.48 8.92 -11.58
N PRO A 80 16.34 9.55 -11.93
CA PRO A 80 15.16 8.81 -12.36
C PRO A 80 15.43 8.12 -13.69
N ILE A 81 14.96 6.87 -13.82
CA ILE A 81 14.95 6.15 -15.09
C ILE A 81 13.58 6.41 -15.73
N PRO A 82 13.50 7.18 -16.83
CA PRO A 82 12.24 7.49 -17.47
C PRO A 82 11.67 6.23 -18.13
N LEU A 83 10.50 5.79 -17.69
CA LEU A 83 9.76 4.70 -18.29
C LEU A 83 8.94 5.25 -19.47
N THR A 84 9.56 5.43 -20.63
CA THR A 84 8.89 5.99 -21.82
C THR A 84 8.13 4.95 -22.65
N ALA A 85 8.43 3.66 -22.44
CA ALA A 85 7.89 2.56 -23.23
C ALA A 85 6.82 1.73 -22.49
N PHE A 86 6.48 2.09 -21.25
CA PHE A 86 5.61 1.29 -20.38
C PHE A 86 4.62 2.18 -19.63
N SER A 87 3.36 1.73 -19.57
CA SER A 87 2.33 2.29 -18.69
C SER A 87 2.07 1.36 -17.52
N ILE A 88 2.13 1.87 -16.29
CA ILE A 88 1.67 1.18 -15.09
C ILE A 88 0.31 1.75 -14.72
N LEU A 89 -0.75 1.13 -15.26
CA LEU A 89 -2.15 1.57 -15.14
C LEU A 89 -2.59 1.80 -13.69
N GLU A 90 -2.08 1.01 -12.75
CA GLU A 90 -2.38 1.08 -11.32
C GLU A 90 -1.96 2.41 -10.68
N TYR A 91 -0.97 3.09 -11.26
CA TYR A 91 -0.46 4.38 -10.79
C TYR A 91 -0.75 5.54 -11.75
N GLY A 92 -1.40 5.27 -12.89
CA GLY A 92 -1.64 6.27 -13.95
C GLY A 92 -0.36 6.84 -14.57
N LEU A 93 0.75 6.08 -14.49
CA LEU A 93 2.07 6.44 -14.98
C LEU A 93 2.38 5.75 -16.30
#